data_AF-A0A161M375-F1
#
_entry.id   AF-A0A161M375-F1
#
_cell.length_a   1.000
_cell.length_b   1.000
_cell.length_c   1.000
_cell.angle_alpha   90.00
_cell.angle_beta   90.00
_cell.angle_gamma   90.00
#
_symmetry.space_group_name_H-M   'P 1'
#
loop_
_entity.id
_entity.type
_entity.pdbx_description
1 polymer ?
#
loop_
_entity_poly.entity_id
_entity_poly.type
_entity_poly.pdbx_seq_one_letter_code
_entity_poly.pdbx_strand_id
1 'polypeptide(L)'
;TTKESSVRKIKHPPEATFRGVEYLYYDLSRTGGEPIVSTQDSVSLYFKTRHPSGLLFHTGDNGDYLNLGLREGGVVLSMSLGNGKLDLQIKPKRVRFDDNQWHKVTVHRRVQEISAVTSFCRLSLVVDGVYAEHSNTAGTFTILSSSRAFIAGTDNVLSLT
;
A
#
# COMPACT_ATOMS: atom_id res chain seq x y z
N THR A 1 42.65 5.49 29.69
CA THR A 1 42.54 5.41 28.22
C THR A 1 42.17 4.00 27.82
N THR A 2 40.88 3.71 27.65
CA THR A 2 40.43 2.67 26.71
C THR A 2 39.01 3.05 26.28
N LYS A 3 38.85 3.37 25.00
CA LYS A 3 37.58 3.73 24.37
C LYS A 3 37.06 2.45 23.73
N GLU A 4 36.07 1.82 24.35
CA GLU A 4 35.47 0.61 23.78
C GLU A 4 34.51 1.03 22.66
N SER A 5 34.92 0.71 21.44
CA SER A 5 34.22 1.01 20.20
C SER A 5 32.90 0.25 20.13
N SER A 6 31.79 0.99 20.14
CA SER A 6 30.45 0.43 19.97
C SER A 6 30.29 -0.07 18.54
N VAL A 7 30.36 -1.39 18.34
CA VAL A 7 29.94 -2.03 17.10
C VAL A 7 28.42 -1.84 16.99
N ARG A 8 27.98 -1.00 16.05
CA ARG A 8 26.55 -0.92 15.69
C ARG A 8 26.13 -2.28 15.17
N LYS A 9 25.43 -3.08 15.98
CA LYS A 9 24.72 -4.27 15.50
C LYS A 9 23.79 -3.83 14.37
N ILE A 10 24.05 -4.32 13.16
CA ILE A 10 23.11 -4.19 12.04
C ILE A 10 21.87 -4.98 12.46
N LYS A 11 20.84 -4.26 12.93
CA LYS A 11 19.55 -4.86 13.25
C LYS A 11 18.94 -5.25 11.90
N HIS A 12 18.79 -6.56 11.67
CA HIS A 12 18.02 -7.04 10.53
C HIS A 12 16.68 -6.31 10.52
N PRO A 13 16.18 -5.87 9.35
CA PRO A 13 14.87 -5.26 9.29
C PRO A 13 13.86 -6.21 9.94
N PRO A 14 12.91 -5.70 10.74
CA PRO A 14 11.90 -6.54 11.36
C PRO A 14 11.08 -7.21 10.25
N GLU A 15 11.06 -8.55 10.25
CA GLU A 15 10.29 -9.37 9.33
C GLU A 15 9.15 -10.06 10.09
N ALA A 16 8.02 -10.29 9.40
CA ALA A 16 6.89 -11.06 9.92
C ALA A 16 6.46 -12.07 8.85
N THR A 17 6.08 -13.28 9.28
CA THR A 17 5.56 -14.34 8.39
C THR A 17 4.07 -14.47 8.60
N PHE A 18 3.32 -14.57 7.51
CA PHE A 18 1.87 -14.72 7.50
C PHE A 18 1.48 -15.98 6.74
N ARG A 19 0.56 -16.76 7.28
CA ARG A 19 0.08 -18.06 6.75
C ARG A 19 -1.32 -17.97 6.14
N GLY A 20 -1.86 -16.76 6.00
CA GLY A 20 -3.14 -16.48 5.31
C GLY A 20 -4.33 -16.18 6.21
N VAL A 21 -4.22 -16.41 7.52
CA VAL A 21 -5.27 -16.05 8.52
C VAL A 21 -4.80 -15.00 9.51
N GLU A 22 -3.53 -14.61 9.41
CA GLU A 22 -2.88 -13.65 10.30
C GLU A 22 -2.80 -12.31 9.58
N TYR A 23 -2.93 -11.23 10.35
CA TYR A 23 -2.69 -9.88 9.87
C TYR A 23 -2.10 -9.06 11.02
N LEU A 24 -1.43 -7.97 10.66
CA LEU A 24 -1.09 -6.92 11.62
C LEU A 24 -1.93 -5.70 11.27
N TYR A 25 -2.31 -4.93 12.28
CA TYR A 25 -2.81 -3.59 12.04
C TYR A 25 -2.10 -2.58 12.92
N TYR A 26 -2.01 -1.36 12.41
CA TYR A 26 -1.57 -0.22 13.16
C TYR A 26 -2.74 0.73 13.31
N ASP A 27 -3.00 1.13 14.56
CA ASP A 27 -3.98 2.16 14.86
C ASP A 27 -3.36 3.53 14.55
N LEU A 28 -3.88 4.18 13.51
CA LEU A 28 -3.43 5.48 13.03
C LEU A 28 -4.11 6.64 13.77
N SER A 29 -5.17 6.36 14.55
CA SER A 29 -5.86 7.38 15.35
C SER A 29 -5.11 7.78 16.63
N ARG A 30 -3.98 7.13 16.92
CA ARG A 30 -3.25 7.29 18.20
C ARG A 30 -2.76 8.70 18.49
N THR A 31 -2.75 9.60 17.51
CA THR A 31 -2.47 11.03 17.69
C THR A 31 -3.77 11.83 17.87
N GLY A 32 -4.51 11.57 18.96
CA GLY A 32 -5.67 12.39 19.35
C GLY A 32 -7.05 11.77 19.12
N GLY A 33 -7.14 10.50 18.73
CA GLY A 33 -8.40 9.76 18.53
C GLY A 33 -9.03 9.96 17.15
N GLU A 34 -8.49 10.85 16.33
CA GLU A 34 -9.00 11.16 14.99
C GLU A 34 -8.22 10.40 13.90
N PRO A 35 -8.89 9.94 12.83
CA PRO A 35 -8.22 9.34 11.68
C PRO A 35 -7.21 10.28 11.01
N ILE A 36 -6.18 9.69 10.38
CA ILE A 36 -5.31 10.45 9.48
C ILE A 36 -6.10 10.78 8.23
N VAL A 37 -6.15 12.06 7.86
CA VAL A 37 -6.72 12.52 6.59
C VAL A 37 -5.62 13.02 5.68
N SER A 38 -5.57 12.52 4.44
CA SER A 38 -4.49 12.85 3.51
C SER A 38 -4.98 13.14 2.09
N THR A 39 -4.27 14.05 1.41
CA THR A 39 -4.34 14.22 -0.06
C THR A 39 -3.13 13.60 -0.75
N GLN A 40 -2.10 13.21 0.01
CA GLN A 40 -0.90 12.58 -0.51
C GLN A 40 -0.42 11.47 0.43
N ASP A 41 -0.11 10.31 -0.15
CA ASP A 41 0.42 9.15 0.59
C ASP A 41 1.62 8.56 -0.12
N SER A 42 2.52 7.98 0.69
CA SER A 42 3.66 7.20 0.22
C SER A 42 3.77 5.93 1.06
N VAL A 43 3.56 4.77 0.45
CA VAL A 43 3.65 3.47 1.12
C VAL A 43 4.78 2.68 0.46
N SER A 44 5.66 2.09 1.26
CA SER A 44 6.71 1.19 0.76
C SER A 44 6.86 0.00 1.69
N LEU A 45 6.92 -1.19 1.11
CA LEU A 45 7.17 -2.43 1.84
C LEU A 45 7.99 -3.41 1.00
N TYR A 46 8.56 -4.40 1.66
CA TYR A 46 9.13 -5.58 1.01
C TYR A 46 8.20 -6.76 1.25
N PHE A 47 8.03 -7.61 0.24
CA PHE A 47 7.27 -8.85 0.38
C PHE A 47 8.00 -10.01 -0.31
N LYS A 48 7.69 -11.23 0.15
CA LYS A 48 8.16 -12.49 -0.41
C LYS A 48 7.06 -13.52 -0.24
N THR A 49 6.64 -14.16 -1.33
CA THR A 49 5.53 -15.11 -1.30
C THR A 49 5.64 -16.17 -2.40
N ARG A 50 4.94 -17.29 -2.21
CA ARG A 50 4.64 -18.30 -3.25
C ARG A 50 3.17 -18.28 -3.65
N HIS A 51 2.35 -17.46 -2.99
CA HIS A 51 0.93 -17.38 -3.24
C HIS A 51 0.67 -16.34 -4.34
N PRO A 52 -0.08 -16.69 -5.40
CA PRO A 52 -0.29 -15.80 -6.55
C PRO A 52 -1.25 -14.65 -6.26
N SER A 53 -2.01 -14.72 -5.18
CA SER A 53 -2.99 -13.72 -4.77
C SER A 53 -2.96 -13.55 -3.26
N GLY A 54 -3.14 -12.32 -2.80
CA GLY A 54 -3.18 -11.99 -1.38
C GLY A 54 -3.10 -10.49 -1.15
N LEU A 55 -3.69 -10.02 -0.05
CA LEU A 55 -3.60 -8.62 0.37
C LEU A 55 -2.25 -8.39 1.04
N LEU A 56 -1.54 -7.33 0.64
CA LEU A 56 -0.28 -6.92 1.28
C LEU A 56 -0.51 -5.75 2.23
N PHE A 57 -1.31 -4.78 1.83
CA PHE A 57 -1.60 -3.58 2.60
C PHE A 57 -3.01 -3.05 2.30
N HIS A 58 -3.70 -2.59 3.34
CA HIS A 58 -5.00 -1.92 3.23
C HIS A 58 -5.09 -0.77 4.22
N THR A 59 -5.65 0.35 3.79
CA THR A 59 -6.07 1.44 4.69
C THR A 59 -7.24 2.18 4.06
N GLY A 60 -8.10 2.78 4.88
CA GLY A 60 -9.31 3.44 4.43
C GLY A 60 -10.45 3.37 5.43
N ASP A 61 -11.38 4.32 5.33
CA ASP A 61 -12.59 4.40 6.13
C ASP A 61 -13.80 4.71 5.23
N ASN A 62 -15.01 4.32 5.65
CA ASN A 62 -16.28 4.72 5.01
C ASN A 62 -16.39 4.42 3.50
N GLY A 63 -15.72 3.37 3.01
CA GLY A 63 -15.74 2.96 1.60
C GLY A 63 -14.64 3.58 0.74
N ASP A 64 -13.92 4.57 1.25
CA ASP A 64 -12.70 5.08 0.64
C ASP A 64 -11.51 4.22 1.10
N TYR A 65 -10.62 3.87 0.17
CA TYR A 65 -9.52 2.95 0.47
C TYR A 65 -8.33 3.09 -0.48
N LEU A 66 -7.21 2.53 -0.01
CA LEU A 66 -6.03 2.20 -0.80
C LEU A 66 -5.59 0.75 -0.50
N ASN A 67 -5.66 -0.11 -1.50
CA ASN A 67 -5.41 -1.55 -1.40
C ASN A 67 -4.23 -1.94 -2.27
N LEU A 68 -3.25 -2.60 -1.69
CA LEU A 68 -2.10 -3.16 -2.39
C LEU A 68 -2.07 -4.67 -2.17
N GLY A 69 -1.93 -5.43 -3.25
CA GLY A 69 -1.92 -6.89 -3.16
C GLY A 69 -1.29 -7.56 -4.37
N LEU A 70 -1.38 -8.88 -4.38
CA LEU A 70 -1.12 -9.70 -5.56
C LEU A 70 -2.43 -10.20 -6.18
N ARG A 71 -2.43 -10.30 -7.50
CA ARG A 71 -3.46 -10.98 -8.29
C ARG A 71 -2.80 -11.73 -9.44
N GLU A 72 -2.94 -13.04 -9.46
CA GLU A 72 -2.40 -13.95 -10.49
C GLU A 72 -0.87 -13.81 -10.69
N GLY A 73 -0.13 -13.51 -9.63
CA GLY A 73 1.33 -13.31 -9.62
C GLY A 73 1.78 -11.92 -10.09
N GLY A 74 0.85 -11.02 -10.42
CA GLY A 74 1.12 -9.60 -10.64
C GLY A 74 0.83 -8.79 -9.38
N VAL A 75 1.41 -7.59 -9.27
CA VAL A 75 1.11 -6.64 -8.19
C VAL A 75 -0.04 -5.73 -8.64
N VAL A 76 -1.05 -5.57 -7.79
CA VAL A 76 -2.23 -4.75 -8.04
C VAL A 76 -2.36 -3.68 -6.96
N LEU A 77 -2.73 -2.48 -7.39
CA LEU A 77 -3.04 -1.35 -6.54
C LEU A 77 -4.44 -0.85 -6.90
N SER A 78 -5.34 -0.83 -5.92
CA SER A 78 -6.72 -0.38 -6.09
C SER A 78 -7.02 0.76 -5.13
N MET A 79 -7.76 1.75 -5.61
CA MET A 79 -8.11 2.93 -4.83
C MET A 79 -9.55 3.35 -5.09
N SER A 80 -10.26 3.73 -4.03
CA SER A 80 -11.56 4.39 -4.08
C SER A 80 -11.50 5.65 -3.23
N LEU A 81 -11.91 6.80 -3.77
CA LEU A 81 -12.02 8.08 -3.05
C LEU A 81 -13.28 8.82 -3.51
N GLY A 82 -14.28 8.92 -2.64
CA GLY A 82 -15.61 9.41 -2.97
C GLY A 82 -16.20 8.59 -4.11
N ASN A 83 -16.45 9.24 -5.25
CA ASN A 83 -16.99 8.59 -6.45
C ASN A 83 -15.91 8.12 -7.45
N GLY A 84 -14.64 8.39 -7.17
CA GLY A 84 -13.53 8.03 -8.05
C GLY A 84 -12.94 6.67 -7.69
N LYS A 85 -12.82 5.78 -8.68
CA LYS A 85 -12.11 4.50 -8.55
C LYS A 85 -10.97 4.41 -9.55
N LEU A 86 -9.84 3.84 -9.11
CA LEU A 86 -8.67 3.68 -9.95
C LEU A 86 -7.89 2.41 -9.57
N ASP A 87 -7.59 1.60 -10.59
CA ASP A 87 -6.78 0.39 -10.45
C ASP A 87 -5.54 0.48 -11.33
N LEU A 88 -4.39 0.06 -10.77
CA LEU A 88 -3.14 -0.17 -11.48
C LEU A 88 -2.72 -1.63 -11.32
N GLN A 89 -2.12 -2.20 -12.36
CA GLN A 89 -1.61 -3.57 -12.32
C GLN A 89 -0.26 -3.68 -13.02
N ILE A 90 0.74 -4.20 -12.31
CA ILE A 90 2.02 -4.60 -12.86
C ILE A 90 2.03 -6.12 -12.98
N LYS A 91 1.90 -6.62 -14.21
CA LYS A 91 1.96 -8.06 -14.53
C LYS A 91 2.72 -8.30 -15.86
N PRO A 92 4.06 -8.22 -15.86
CA PRO A 92 4.85 -8.45 -17.06
C PRO A 92 4.70 -9.90 -17.55
N LYS A 93 4.74 -10.14 -18.87
CA LYS A 93 4.48 -11.47 -19.45
C LYS A 93 5.41 -12.59 -18.98
N ARG A 94 6.65 -12.27 -18.62
CA ARG A 94 7.70 -13.25 -18.26
C ARG A 94 8.16 -13.17 -16.81
N VAL A 95 7.56 -12.28 -16.02
CA VAL A 95 7.97 -12.02 -14.64
C VAL A 95 6.77 -12.19 -13.74
N ARG A 96 6.99 -12.84 -12.62
CA ARG A 96 6.00 -13.06 -11.58
C ARG A 96 6.61 -12.64 -10.26
N PHE A 97 5.78 -12.11 -9.37
CA PHE A 97 6.23 -11.63 -8.06
C PHE A 97 5.90 -12.59 -6.91
N ASP A 98 5.35 -13.77 -7.23
CA ASP A 98 5.15 -14.90 -6.33
C ASP A 98 6.25 -15.97 -6.48
N ASP A 99 7.47 -15.55 -6.82
CA ASP A 99 8.62 -16.41 -7.14
C ASP A 99 9.47 -16.79 -5.91
N ASN A 100 8.98 -16.48 -4.69
CA ASN A 100 9.67 -16.67 -3.42
C ASN A 100 11.00 -15.87 -3.29
N GLN A 101 11.16 -14.79 -4.03
CA GLN A 101 12.19 -13.77 -3.83
C GLN A 101 11.62 -12.54 -3.11
N TRP A 102 12.52 -11.72 -2.59
CA TRP A 102 12.15 -10.43 -2.00
C TRP A 102 11.93 -9.41 -3.10
N HIS A 103 10.75 -8.79 -3.09
CA HIS A 103 10.41 -7.67 -3.96
C HIS A 103 10.12 -6.43 -3.12
N LYS A 104 10.59 -5.27 -3.59
CA LYS A 104 10.22 -3.97 -3.02
C LYS A 104 9.05 -3.41 -3.81
N VAL A 105 8.00 -3.00 -3.13
CA VAL A 105 6.90 -2.26 -3.74
C VAL A 105 6.79 -0.87 -3.12
N THR A 106 6.52 0.13 -3.97
CA THR A 106 6.32 1.51 -3.57
C THR A 106 5.08 2.05 -4.27
N VAL A 107 4.22 2.70 -3.49
CA VAL A 107 2.97 3.32 -3.91
C VAL A 107 3.03 4.80 -3.59
N HIS A 108 2.62 5.62 -4.55
CA HIS A 108 2.40 7.05 -4.34
C HIS A 108 1.01 7.43 -4.80
N ARG A 109 0.28 8.12 -3.94
CA ARG A 109 -1.01 8.74 -4.25
C ARG A 109 -0.89 10.24 -4.06
N ARG A 110 -1.43 11.03 -4.97
CA ARG A 110 -1.56 12.48 -4.84
C ARG A 110 -2.86 12.97 -5.46
N VAL A 111 -3.68 13.63 -4.67
CA VAL A 111 -4.88 14.36 -5.11
C VAL A 111 -4.55 15.84 -5.10
N GLN A 112 -4.87 16.52 -6.19
CA GLN A 112 -4.72 17.94 -6.36
C GLN A 112 -6.08 18.53 -6.75
N GLU A 113 -6.61 19.40 -5.89
CA GLU A 113 -7.81 20.16 -6.20
C GLU A 113 -7.54 21.14 -7.34
N ILE A 114 -8.48 21.22 -8.29
CA ILE A 114 -8.42 22.10 -9.46
C ILE A 114 -9.54 23.12 -9.42
N SER A 115 -10.71 22.71 -8.95
CA SER A 115 -11.86 23.56 -8.65
C SER A 115 -12.70 22.92 -7.55
N ALA A 116 -13.71 23.63 -7.07
CA ALA A 116 -14.62 23.14 -6.02
C ALA A 116 -15.33 21.81 -6.35
N VAL A 117 -15.35 21.39 -7.63
CA VAL A 117 -16.02 20.16 -8.09
C VAL A 117 -15.08 19.22 -8.85
N THR A 118 -13.79 19.54 -8.99
CA THR A 118 -12.86 18.74 -9.80
C THR A 118 -11.48 18.70 -9.17
N SER A 119 -10.97 17.47 -9.03
CA SER A 119 -9.63 17.15 -8.56
C SER A 119 -8.92 16.29 -9.61
N PHE A 120 -7.60 16.44 -9.72
CA PHE A 120 -6.75 15.46 -10.38
C PHE A 120 -6.21 14.47 -9.34
N CYS A 121 -6.32 13.18 -9.63
CA CYS A 121 -5.66 12.14 -8.87
C CYS A 121 -4.54 11.52 -9.70
N ARG A 122 -3.35 11.49 -9.12
CA ARG A 122 -2.19 10.73 -9.59
C ARG A 122 -1.98 9.54 -8.67
N LEU A 123 -1.92 8.36 -9.27
CA LEU A 123 -1.58 7.12 -8.60
C LEU A 123 -0.35 6.52 -9.29
N SER A 124 0.57 5.98 -8.52
CA SER A 124 1.80 5.36 -9.04
C SER A 124 2.15 4.13 -8.23
N LEU A 125 2.49 3.06 -8.94
CA LEU A 125 2.91 1.78 -8.39
C LEU A 125 4.27 1.44 -9.00
N VAL A 126 5.24 1.08 -8.16
CA VAL A 126 6.59 0.70 -8.59
C VAL A 126 7.01 -0.59 -7.88
N VAL A 127 7.50 -1.56 -8.65
CA VAL A 127 8.06 -2.82 -8.13
C VAL A 127 9.52 -2.94 -8.54
N ASP A 128 10.38 -3.17 -7.54
CA ASP A 128 11.84 -3.30 -7.62
C ASP A 128 12.58 -2.12 -8.26
N GLY A 129 11.90 -0.97 -8.40
CA GLY A 129 12.42 0.20 -9.11
C GLY A 129 12.52 0.02 -10.63
N VAL A 130 12.09 -1.12 -11.16
CA VAL A 130 12.20 -1.47 -12.58
C VAL A 130 10.83 -1.42 -13.26
N TYR A 131 9.82 -2.02 -12.64
CA TYR A 131 8.47 -2.05 -13.19
C TYR A 131 7.67 -0.91 -12.56
N ALA A 132 7.09 -0.05 -13.40
CA ALA A 132 6.35 1.11 -12.93
C ALA A 132 5.07 1.28 -13.75
N GLU A 133 3.97 1.54 -13.06
CA GLU A 133 2.69 1.92 -13.64
C GLU A 133 2.20 3.19 -12.97
N HIS A 134 1.61 4.08 -13.75
CA HIS A 134 1.09 5.34 -13.25
C HIS A 134 -0.17 5.72 -14.00
N SER A 135 -1.13 6.28 -13.27
CA SER A 135 -2.33 6.85 -13.85
C SER A 135 -2.55 8.25 -13.31
N ASN A 136 -3.08 9.11 -14.18
CA ASN A 136 -3.50 10.47 -13.86
C ASN A 136 -4.91 10.62 -14.40
N THR A 137 -5.87 10.96 -13.56
CA THR A 137 -7.26 11.13 -13.98
C THR A 137 -7.94 12.27 -13.24
N ALA A 138 -8.86 12.96 -13.92
CA ALA A 138 -9.71 13.98 -13.32
C ALA A 138 -11.00 13.35 -12.79
N GLY A 139 -11.50 13.87 -11.68
CA GLY A 139 -12.76 13.41 -11.09
C GLY A 139 -13.05 14.12 -9.78
N THR A 140 -14.05 13.65 -9.06
CA THR A 140 -14.41 14.15 -7.72
C THR A 140 -13.65 13.39 -6.64
N PHE A 141 -12.32 13.36 -6.74
CA PHE A 141 -11.47 12.69 -5.74
C PHE A 141 -11.35 13.55 -4.49
N THR A 142 -11.55 12.92 -3.34
CA THR A 142 -11.53 13.51 -2.01
C THR A 142 -10.22 13.17 -1.26
N ILE A 143 -10.17 13.53 0.01
CA ILE A 143 -9.19 13.05 0.98
C ILE A 143 -9.39 11.55 1.25
N LEU A 144 -8.30 10.86 1.59
CA LEU A 144 -8.37 9.52 2.18
C LEU A 144 -8.35 9.66 3.69
N SER A 145 -9.41 9.19 4.37
CA SER A 145 -9.42 9.01 5.82
C SER A 145 -8.87 7.62 6.16
N SER A 146 -8.06 7.50 7.20
CA SER A 146 -7.43 6.26 7.59
C SER A 146 -7.31 6.15 9.11
N SER A 147 -8.22 5.38 9.73
CA SER A 147 -8.17 5.04 11.16
C SER A 147 -7.19 3.90 11.46
N ARG A 148 -7.02 2.97 10.50
CA ARG A 148 -6.14 1.80 10.62
C ARG A 148 -5.40 1.53 9.32
N ALA A 149 -4.19 1.01 9.44
CA ALA A 149 -3.47 0.36 8.35
C ALA A 149 -3.31 -1.12 8.65
N PHE A 150 -3.68 -1.99 7.71
CA PHE A 150 -3.58 -3.43 7.82
C PHE A 150 -2.47 -3.96 6.91
N ILE A 151 -1.81 -5.03 7.35
CA ILE A 151 -0.71 -5.72 6.65
C ILE A 151 -1.07 -7.20 6.52
N ALA A 152 -0.84 -7.75 5.33
CA ALA A 152 -0.99 -9.17 4.96
C ALA A 152 -2.41 -9.77 5.04
N GLY A 153 -3.40 -8.98 5.45
CA GLY A 153 -4.78 -9.40 5.63
C GLY A 153 -5.59 -8.30 6.30
N THR A 154 -6.83 -8.59 6.65
CA THR A 154 -7.78 -7.66 7.28
C THR A 154 -8.88 -8.46 7.96
N ASP A 155 -9.50 -7.86 8.99
CA ASP A 155 -10.70 -8.39 9.65
C ASP A 155 -11.97 -8.19 8.82
N ASN A 156 -11.94 -7.33 7.80
CA ASN A 156 -13.09 -7.02 6.96
C ASN A 156 -12.93 -7.58 5.53
N VAL A 157 -13.49 -8.77 5.29
CA VAL A 157 -13.42 -9.49 4.00
C VAL A 157 -14.00 -8.69 2.83
N LEU A 158 -14.90 -7.72 3.06
CA LEU A 158 -15.47 -6.86 2.01
C LEU A 158 -14.45 -5.91 1.37
N SER A 159 -13.30 -5.68 2.03
CA SER A 159 -12.20 -4.92 1.44
C SER A 159 -11.41 -5.72 0.38
N LEU A 160 -11.70 -7.01 0.20
CA LEU A 160 -11.01 -7.92 -0.72
C LEU A 160 -11.77 -8.19 -2.04
N THR A 161 -13.00 -7.67 -2.18
CA THR A 161 -13.87 -7.82 -3.36
C THR A 161 -13.99 -6.54 -4.16
#